data_AF-A0A0F9FXT7-F1
#
_entry.id   AF-A0A0F9FXT7-F1
#
_cell.length_a   1.000
_cell.length_b   1.000
_cell.length_c   1.000
_cell.angle_alpha   90.00
_cell.angle_beta   90.00
_cell.angle_gamma   90.00
#
_symmetry.space_group_name_H-M   'P 1'
#
loop_
_entity.id
_entity.type
_entity.pdbx_description
1 polymer ?
#
loop_
_entity_poly.entity_id
_entity_poly.type
_entity_poly.pdbx_seq_one_letter_code
_entity_poly.pdbx_strand_id
1 'polypeptide(L)'
;ELWRHDQQIARFQGEKGVFELVTLNHLIPQKLPLINNHHVIESDYHDALDSLNIKWNDENIRTWVELFAGEVDSTVKRIRGMYLRYNYVRFTFKELPHEEKQAFVLGFPEGKKIFFLFRFKKGLSRSEVDNAIWSLLKTVLITGKRSVQVSKARDFQSYRTNVREKKSSKFGATRKRVTSEIKNLKDWWYVETKNYVIKSNLTYKNRDLALLIQKDIEIMRKAYTAFFPPIKEIDEVSVVAVFKSREEYQQYIPANLSWSGGVWMPDRKELVISPNYIGNRKGSNAEMLPTVYHEALHQYLFYALDYVTSPMWFNEGHAMLFETCKIDRTRKTVVVRENAQRMRVLEPLIKNNRLNLEEVMSLSPNEFYQEDNLEKNYAVSWALVYFFRKAGHLYKDRNYENVCDVILQELIKTRDWQKAAMTGMATINMKELNNDFLNFWTSKSKRRIAANYGLFDRQGNRAK
;
A
#
# COMPACT_ATOMS: atom_id res chain seq x y z
N GLU A 1 7.58 1.76 -15.13
CA GLU A 1 6.40 1.78 -14.23
C GLU A 1 6.10 3.18 -13.70
N LEU A 2 7.07 3.84 -13.04
CA LEU A 2 6.95 5.23 -12.56
C LEU A 2 6.33 6.19 -13.59
N TRP A 3 6.85 6.19 -14.83
CA TRP A 3 6.30 6.99 -15.94
C TRP A 3 4.85 6.70 -16.31
N ARG A 4 4.42 5.44 -16.18
CA ARG A 4 3.05 5.02 -16.48
C ARG A 4 2.11 5.48 -15.35
N HIS A 5 2.57 5.36 -14.11
CA HIS A 5 1.83 5.76 -12.90
C HIS A 5 1.65 7.28 -12.81
N ASP A 6 2.71 8.06 -13.01
CA ASP A 6 2.70 9.53 -12.94
C ASP A 6 1.70 10.19 -13.91
N GLN A 7 1.37 9.49 -14.99
CA GLN A 7 0.46 9.98 -16.01
C GLN A 7 -0.97 9.44 -15.86
N GLN A 8 -1.17 8.38 -15.08
CA GLN A 8 -2.44 7.68 -14.98
C GLN A 8 -3.43 8.46 -14.10
N ILE A 9 -4.57 8.85 -14.68
CA ILE A 9 -5.66 9.52 -13.96
C ILE A 9 -6.57 8.47 -13.34
N ALA A 10 -6.98 7.48 -14.13
CA ALA A 10 -7.89 6.43 -13.69
C ALA A 10 -7.76 5.17 -14.54
N ARG A 11 -8.17 4.03 -13.97
CA ARG A 11 -8.33 2.76 -14.66
C ARG A 11 -9.63 2.13 -14.19
N PHE A 12 -10.44 1.69 -15.14
CA PHE A 12 -11.70 1.03 -14.91
C PHE A 12 -11.64 -0.35 -15.56
N GLN A 13 -12.11 -1.36 -14.84
CA GLN A 13 -12.18 -2.73 -15.34
C GLN A 13 -13.61 -3.21 -15.21
N GLY A 14 -14.13 -3.79 -16.29
CA GLY A 14 -15.44 -4.40 -16.32
C GLY A 14 -15.37 -5.77 -17.00
N GLU A 15 -16.53 -6.44 -17.08
CA GLU A 15 -16.63 -7.78 -17.66
C GLU A 15 -16.17 -7.84 -19.11
N LYS A 16 -16.44 -6.78 -19.87
CA LYS A 16 -16.19 -6.66 -21.32
C LYS A 16 -14.81 -6.09 -21.67
N GLY A 17 -14.05 -5.56 -20.71
CA GLY A 17 -12.77 -4.93 -21.01
C GLY A 17 -12.22 -4.00 -19.92
N VAL A 18 -11.15 -3.31 -20.27
CA VAL A 18 -10.45 -2.32 -19.44
C VAL A 18 -10.46 -0.97 -20.16
N PHE A 19 -10.64 0.09 -19.39
CA PHE A 19 -10.56 1.46 -19.85
C PHE A 19 -9.57 2.23 -18.97
N GLU A 20 -8.62 2.94 -19.59
CA GLU A 20 -7.65 3.79 -18.91
C GLU A 20 -7.77 5.25 -19.37
N LEU A 21 -7.72 6.15 -18.39
CA LEU A 21 -7.70 7.60 -18.56
C LEU A 21 -6.34 8.12 -18.10
N VAL A 22 -5.65 8.86 -18.98
CA VAL A 22 -4.24 9.21 -18.78
C VAL A 22 -4.01 10.64 -19.25
N THR A 23 -3.19 11.42 -18.54
CA THR A 23 -2.75 12.74 -18.98
C THR A 23 -1.39 12.63 -19.67
N LEU A 24 -1.21 13.34 -20.80
CA LEU A 24 0.09 13.42 -21.46
C LEU A 24 0.92 14.50 -20.76
N ASN A 25 1.58 14.15 -19.65
CA ASN A 25 2.42 15.08 -18.89
C ASN A 25 3.84 15.11 -19.46
N HIS A 26 4.45 13.93 -19.66
CA HIS A 26 5.86 13.80 -19.99
C HIS A 26 6.13 12.67 -20.99
N LEU A 27 7.14 12.85 -21.85
CA LEU A 27 7.77 11.75 -22.59
C LEU A 27 8.55 10.87 -21.61
N ILE A 28 8.76 9.60 -21.96
CA ILE A 28 9.59 8.73 -21.12
C ILE A 28 11.02 9.26 -21.11
N PRO A 29 11.64 9.49 -19.94
CA PRO A 29 13.06 9.83 -19.89
C PRO A 29 13.88 8.70 -20.50
N GLN A 30 14.77 9.03 -21.43
CA GLN A 30 15.70 8.05 -21.97
C GLN A 30 16.96 8.00 -21.10
N LYS A 31 17.47 6.80 -20.83
CA LYS A 31 18.73 6.54 -20.09
C LYS A 31 18.69 6.97 -18.61
N LEU A 32 17.89 6.26 -17.81
CA LEU A 32 17.91 6.40 -16.35
C LEU A 32 18.94 5.45 -15.73
N PRO A 33 19.64 5.86 -14.65
CA PRO A 33 20.52 4.96 -13.91
C PRO A 33 19.71 3.80 -13.33
N LEU A 34 20.25 2.58 -13.46
CA LEU A 34 19.62 1.37 -12.97
C LEU A 34 20.29 0.90 -11.68
N ILE A 35 19.50 0.68 -10.63
CA ILE A 35 19.88 -0.15 -9.49
C ILE A 35 19.64 -1.60 -9.85
N ASN A 36 20.59 -2.46 -9.51
CA ASN A 36 20.55 -3.91 -9.72
C ASN A 36 20.24 -4.29 -11.18
N ASN A 37 20.57 -3.42 -12.15
CA ASN A 37 20.25 -3.56 -13.58
C ASN A 37 18.75 -3.67 -13.94
N HIS A 38 17.83 -3.43 -12.99
CA HIS A 38 16.39 -3.65 -13.21
C HIS A 38 15.50 -2.50 -12.74
N HIS A 39 15.95 -1.64 -11.83
CA HIS A 39 15.09 -0.64 -11.19
C HIS A 39 15.66 0.78 -11.29
N VAL A 40 14.78 1.78 -11.31
CA VAL A 40 15.15 3.20 -11.28
C VAL A 40 14.68 3.80 -9.96
N ILE A 41 15.49 4.67 -9.34
CA ILE A 41 15.08 5.42 -8.14
C ILE A 41 14.06 6.50 -8.51
N GLU A 42 13.05 6.70 -7.66
CA GLU A 42 12.05 7.76 -7.85
C GLU A 42 12.68 9.16 -8.03
N SER A 43 13.74 9.49 -7.29
CA SER A 43 14.47 10.77 -7.44
C SER A 43 15.09 10.92 -8.83
N ASP A 44 15.80 9.90 -9.31
CA ASP A 44 16.48 9.95 -10.60
C ASP A 44 15.47 10.07 -11.75
N TYR A 45 14.29 9.46 -11.59
CA TYR A 45 13.17 9.63 -12.51
C TYR A 45 12.66 11.08 -12.54
N HIS A 46 12.38 11.68 -11.38
CA HIS A 46 11.85 13.06 -11.30
C HIS A 46 12.88 14.10 -11.75
N ASP A 47 14.15 13.95 -11.38
CA ASP A 47 15.24 14.83 -11.83
C ASP A 47 15.37 14.79 -13.36
N ALA A 48 15.19 13.60 -13.96
CA ALA A 48 15.19 13.47 -15.40
C ALA A 48 13.97 14.15 -16.05
N LEU A 49 12.79 14.13 -15.41
CA LEU A 49 11.60 14.83 -15.92
C LEU A 49 11.81 16.35 -16.00
N ASP A 50 12.42 16.96 -14.98
CA ASP A 50 12.65 18.41 -14.92
C ASP A 50 13.56 18.91 -16.06
N SER A 51 14.41 18.03 -16.59
CA SER A 51 15.28 18.31 -17.73
C SER A 51 14.58 18.23 -19.10
N LEU A 52 13.37 17.66 -19.17
CA LEU A 52 12.65 17.44 -20.43
C LEU A 52 11.85 18.68 -20.83
N ASN A 53 12.37 19.44 -21.79
CA ASN A 53 11.61 20.49 -22.46
C ASN A 53 10.79 19.91 -23.63
N ILE A 54 9.50 19.61 -23.40
CA ILE A 54 8.69 18.84 -24.35
C ILE A 54 7.84 19.77 -25.23
N LYS A 55 7.95 19.57 -26.54
CA LYS A 55 6.97 20.07 -27.53
C LYS A 55 6.08 18.92 -28.00
N TRP A 56 4.79 18.99 -27.70
CA TRP A 56 3.80 18.01 -28.15
C TRP A 56 3.44 18.21 -29.63
N ASN A 57 4.21 17.59 -30.52
CA ASN A 57 3.89 17.44 -31.95
C ASN A 57 3.27 16.04 -32.22
N ASP A 58 2.83 15.79 -33.45
CA ASP A 58 2.18 14.52 -33.81
C ASP A 58 3.07 13.29 -33.61
N GLU A 59 4.36 13.44 -33.89
CA GLU A 59 5.35 12.38 -33.74
C GLU A 59 5.52 11.99 -32.27
N ASN A 60 5.77 12.96 -31.40
CA ASN A 60 5.89 12.75 -29.95
C ASN A 60 4.62 12.18 -29.34
N ILE A 61 3.44 12.61 -29.80
CA ILE A 61 2.16 12.04 -29.35
C ILE A 61 2.04 10.58 -29.79
N ARG A 62 2.39 10.27 -31.05
CA ARG A 62 2.35 8.90 -31.57
C ARG A 62 3.29 7.99 -30.80
N THR A 63 4.56 8.37 -30.64
CA THR A 63 5.54 7.60 -29.87
C THR A 63 5.09 7.37 -28.43
N TRP A 64 4.53 8.41 -27.80
CA TRP A 64 3.99 8.29 -26.45
C TRP A 64 2.82 7.29 -26.39
N VAL A 65 1.90 7.35 -27.35
CA VAL A 65 0.72 6.47 -27.40
C VAL A 65 1.12 5.01 -27.62
N GLU A 66 2.03 4.77 -28.57
CA GLU A 66 2.58 3.45 -28.88
C GLU A 66 3.23 2.84 -27.63
N LEU A 67 4.10 3.62 -26.96
CA LEU A 67 4.76 3.19 -25.74
C LEU A 67 3.77 2.91 -24.61
N PHE A 68 2.79 3.79 -24.37
CA PHE A 68 1.83 3.59 -23.28
C PHE A 68 0.90 2.40 -23.54
N ALA A 69 0.45 2.22 -24.79
CA ALA A 69 -0.41 1.13 -25.21
C ALA A 69 0.32 -0.22 -25.30
N GLY A 70 1.66 -0.20 -25.29
CA GLY A 70 2.52 -1.37 -25.43
C GLY A 70 2.47 -1.96 -26.85
N GLU A 71 2.30 -1.11 -27.86
CA GLU A 71 2.17 -1.50 -29.27
C GLU A 71 3.04 -0.61 -30.15
N VAL A 72 3.55 -1.17 -31.25
CA VAL A 72 4.27 -0.42 -32.29
C VAL A 72 3.40 -0.29 -33.54
N ASP A 73 3.74 0.65 -34.43
CA ASP A 73 3.09 0.85 -35.73
C ASP A 73 1.59 1.20 -35.66
N SER A 74 1.23 2.13 -34.76
CA SER A 74 -0.14 2.65 -34.70
C SER A 74 -0.49 3.46 -35.95
N THR A 75 -1.73 3.31 -36.42
CA THR A 75 -2.26 4.12 -37.51
C THR A 75 -3.02 5.31 -36.95
N VAL A 76 -2.65 6.52 -37.39
CA VAL A 76 -3.23 7.76 -36.90
C VAL A 76 -4.33 8.21 -37.85
N LYS A 77 -5.57 8.27 -37.34
CA LYS A 77 -6.69 8.88 -38.07
C LYS A 77 -7.13 10.14 -37.36
N ARG A 78 -6.77 11.31 -37.92
CA ARG A 78 -7.30 12.59 -37.48
C ARG A 78 -8.76 12.69 -37.90
N ILE A 79 -9.67 12.64 -36.93
CA ILE A 79 -11.09 12.82 -37.17
C ILE A 79 -11.48 14.14 -36.51
N ARG A 80 -11.84 15.13 -37.32
CA ARG A 80 -12.54 16.32 -36.80
C ARG A 80 -13.92 15.85 -36.39
N GLY A 81 -14.14 15.76 -35.09
CA GLY A 81 -15.39 15.27 -34.53
C GLY A 81 -16.54 16.21 -34.85
N MET A 82 -17.47 15.78 -35.68
CA MET A 82 -18.81 16.38 -35.74
C MET A 82 -19.66 16.00 -34.49
N TYR A 83 -19.18 15.05 -33.67
CA TYR A 83 -19.95 14.37 -32.61
C TYR A 83 -19.37 14.49 -31.19
N LEU A 84 -18.18 15.06 -31.01
CA LEU A 84 -17.55 15.26 -29.70
C LEU A 84 -17.27 16.73 -29.45
N ARG A 85 -17.36 17.12 -28.17
CA ARG A 85 -17.14 18.51 -27.72
C ARG A 85 -15.70 19.00 -27.93
N TYR A 86 -14.74 18.09 -27.97
CA TYR A 86 -13.31 18.39 -28.05
C TYR A 86 -12.70 17.74 -29.29
N ASN A 87 -11.67 18.40 -29.84
CA ASN A 87 -10.88 17.83 -30.93
C ASN A 87 -10.19 16.57 -30.45
N TYR A 88 -10.17 15.53 -31.28
CA TYR A 88 -9.53 14.28 -30.93
C TYR A 88 -8.74 13.68 -32.09
N VAL A 89 -7.77 12.84 -31.74
CA VAL A 89 -7.03 11.98 -32.65
C VAL A 89 -7.31 10.54 -32.25
N ARG A 90 -7.75 9.71 -33.21
CA ARG A 90 -7.95 8.27 -32.99
C ARG A 90 -6.69 7.53 -33.43
N PHE A 91 -6.25 6.61 -32.58
CA PHE A 91 -5.18 5.66 -32.86
C PHE A 91 -5.78 4.27 -32.94
N THR A 92 -5.48 3.59 -34.03
CA THR A 92 -5.84 2.19 -34.26
C THR A 92 -4.58 1.35 -34.30
N PHE A 93 -4.62 0.24 -33.57
CA PHE A 93 -3.52 -0.72 -33.49
C PHE A 93 -3.82 -1.94 -34.34
N LYS A 94 -2.79 -2.72 -34.67
CA LYS A 94 -2.97 -4.01 -35.33
C LYS A 94 -3.82 -4.92 -34.43
N GLU A 95 -4.78 -5.63 -35.02
CA GLU A 95 -5.65 -6.55 -34.27
C GLU A 95 -4.81 -7.66 -33.62
N LEU A 96 -4.99 -7.85 -32.31
CA LEU A 96 -4.39 -8.95 -31.57
C LEU A 96 -5.33 -10.16 -31.51
N PRO A 97 -4.82 -11.39 -31.36
CA PRO A 97 -5.65 -12.60 -31.38
C PRO A 97 -6.75 -12.64 -30.31
N HIS A 98 -6.60 -11.92 -29.19
CA HIS A 98 -7.45 -12.02 -28.00
C HIS A 98 -8.01 -10.68 -27.50
N GLU A 99 -7.65 -9.55 -28.11
CA GLU A 99 -7.97 -8.23 -27.58
C GLU A 99 -8.16 -7.20 -28.71
N GLU A 100 -9.17 -6.34 -28.60
CA GLU A 100 -9.32 -5.16 -29.45
C GLU A 100 -8.89 -3.90 -28.67
N LYS A 101 -7.91 -3.18 -29.20
CA LYS A 101 -7.40 -1.93 -28.62
C LYS A 101 -7.86 -0.72 -29.43
N GLN A 102 -8.41 0.28 -28.75
CA GLN A 102 -8.79 1.55 -29.36
C GLN A 102 -8.27 2.70 -28.50
N ALA A 103 -7.65 3.70 -29.11
CA ALA A 103 -7.04 4.81 -28.40
C ALA A 103 -7.50 6.17 -28.94
N PHE A 104 -7.66 7.13 -28.03
CA PHE A 104 -8.06 8.49 -28.36
C PHE A 104 -7.25 9.50 -27.57
N VAL A 105 -6.71 10.52 -28.24
CA VAL A 105 -6.13 11.69 -27.58
C VAL A 105 -7.06 12.86 -27.80
N LEU A 106 -7.64 13.40 -26.73
CA LEU A 106 -8.50 14.57 -26.76
C LEU A 106 -7.69 15.81 -26.35
N GLY A 107 -7.79 16.87 -27.14
CA GLY A 107 -7.20 18.18 -26.84
C GLY A 107 -8.20 19.07 -26.09
N PHE A 108 -7.78 19.60 -24.94
CA PHE A 108 -8.57 20.44 -24.06
C PHE A 108 -8.05 21.88 -24.02
N PRO A 109 -8.84 22.83 -23.48
CA PRO A 109 -8.36 24.19 -23.22
C PRO A 109 -7.06 24.21 -22.40
N GLU A 110 -6.28 25.28 -22.51
CA GLU A 110 -4.98 25.45 -21.85
C GLU A 110 -3.89 24.46 -22.34
N GLY A 111 -4.11 23.78 -23.48
CA GLY A 111 -3.11 22.91 -24.11
C GLY A 111 -3.02 21.50 -23.52
N LYS A 112 -3.84 21.18 -22.51
CA LYS A 112 -3.91 19.85 -21.89
C LYS A 112 -4.39 18.80 -22.89
N LYS A 113 -3.80 17.61 -22.81
CA LYS A 113 -4.17 16.45 -23.62
C LYS A 113 -4.48 15.28 -22.71
N ILE A 114 -5.61 14.63 -22.94
CA ILE A 114 -5.97 13.40 -22.22
C ILE A 114 -6.08 12.26 -23.22
N PHE A 115 -5.41 11.17 -22.87
CA PHE A 115 -5.43 9.92 -23.57
C PHE A 115 -6.44 8.96 -22.94
N PHE A 116 -7.20 8.30 -23.80
CA PHE A 116 -8.18 7.27 -23.48
C PHE A 116 -7.73 6.00 -24.17
N LEU A 117 -7.48 4.95 -23.40
CA LEU A 117 -7.14 3.62 -23.93
C LEU A 117 -8.24 2.64 -23.55
N PHE A 118 -8.85 2.05 -24.56
CA PHE A 118 -9.86 1.02 -24.42
C PHE A 118 -9.28 -0.31 -24.86
N ARG A 119 -9.56 -1.33 -24.06
CA ARG A 119 -9.10 -2.71 -24.25
C ARG A 119 -10.29 -3.64 -24.07
N PHE A 120 -10.83 -4.13 -25.17
CA PHE A 120 -12.00 -5.00 -25.17
C PHE A 120 -11.61 -6.46 -25.34
N LYS A 121 -12.32 -7.34 -24.64
CA LYS A 121 -12.23 -8.79 -24.89
C LYS A 121 -12.81 -9.10 -26.26
N LYS A 122 -12.22 -10.06 -26.97
CA LYS A 122 -12.73 -10.54 -28.26
C LYS A 122 -14.15 -11.11 -28.13
N GLY A 123 -14.97 -10.96 -29.17
CA GLY A 123 -16.34 -11.48 -29.24
C GLY A 123 -17.45 -10.41 -29.14
N LEU A 124 -17.07 -9.15 -28.94
CA LEU A 124 -18.00 -8.02 -29.07
C LEU A 124 -18.15 -7.63 -30.54
N SER A 125 -19.35 -7.21 -30.94
CA SER A 125 -19.55 -6.61 -32.25
C SER A 125 -18.92 -5.23 -32.33
N ARG A 126 -18.50 -4.82 -33.53
CA ARG A 126 -17.94 -3.48 -33.78
C ARG A 126 -18.90 -2.36 -33.33
N SER A 127 -20.20 -2.56 -33.52
CA SER A 127 -21.24 -1.63 -33.07
C SER A 127 -21.27 -1.49 -31.54
N GLU A 128 -21.14 -2.58 -30.79
CA GLU A 128 -21.07 -2.53 -29.33
C GLU A 128 -19.83 -1.76 -28.84
N VAL A 129 -18.67 -2.04 -29.44
CA VAL A 129 -17.40 -1.36 -29.12
C VAL A 129 -17.51 0.13 -29.40
N ASP A 130 -17.92 0.51 -30.61
CA ASP A 130 -18.07 1.92 -30.99
C ASP A 130 -19.11 2.61 -30.09
N ASN A 131 -20.27 2.01 -29.82
CA ASN A 131 -21.30 2.59 -28.95
C ASN A 131 -20.79 2.83 -27.52
N ALA A 132 -20.05 1.87 -26.95
CA ALA A 132 -19.47 2.01 -25.61
C ALA A 132 -18.46 3.17 -25.55
N ILE A 133 -17.55 3.23 -26.53
CA ILE A 133 -16.56 4.31 -26.63
C ILE A 133 -17.27 5.67 -26.77
N TRP A 134 -18.22 5.79 -27.69
CA TRP A 134 -18.88 7.08 -27.94
C TRP A 134 -19.77 7.51 -26.79
N SER A 135 -20.47 6.59 -26.14
CA SER A 135 -21.26 6.89 -24.94
C SER A 135 -20.37 7.50 -23.86
N LEU A 136 -19.19 6.91 -23.62
CA LEU A 136 -18.24 7.45 -22.66
C LEU A 136 -17.69 8.80 -23.11
N LEU A 137 -17.08 8.88 -24.30
CA LEU A 137 -16.41 10.10 -24.76
C LEU A 137 -17.36 11.32 -24.84
N LYS A 138 -18.66 11.11 -25.13
CA LYS A 138 -19.67 12.18 -25.14
C LYS A 138 -20.00 12.72 -23.75
N THR A 139 -19.87 11.89 -22.71
CA THR A 139 -20.15 12.30 -21.31
C THR A 139 -18.95 12.95 -20.64
N VAL A 140 -17.76 12.89 -21.25
CA VAL A 140 -16.56 13.51 -20.70
C VAL A 140 -16.68 15.03 -20.71
N LEU A 141 -16.76 15.60 -19.51
CA LEU A 141 -16.75 17.04 -19.27
C LEU A 141 -15.50 17.39 -18.46
N ILE A 142 -14.60 18.18 -19.06
CA ILE A 142 -13.54 18.84 -18.31
C ILE A 142 -14.00 20.25 -17.98
N THR A 143 -14.34 20.46 -16.71
CA THR A 143 -14.64 21.79 -16.19
C THR A 143 -13.31 22.49 -15.89
N GLY A 144 -12.88 23.39 -16.78
CA GLY A 144 -11.88 24.40 -16.42
C GLY A 144 -12.46 25.23 -15.27
N LYS A 145 -11.70 25.40 -14.17
CA LYS A 145 -12.07 26.02 -12.87
C LYS A 145 -13.44 26.73 -12.86
N ARG A 146 -14.53 25.97 -12.96
CA ARG A 146 -15.87 26.42 -12.62
C ARG A 146 -16.16 25.69 -11.35
N SER A 147 -16.35 26.47 -10.30
CA SER A 147 -16.91 26.04 -9.04
C SER A 147 -18.27 25.41 -9.32
N VAL A 148 -18.27 24.12 -9.68
CA VAL A 148 -19.41 23.28 -9.36
C VAL A 148 -19.60 23.48 -7.87
N GLN A 149 -20.80 23.88 -7.44
CA GLN A 149 -21.19 23.82 -6.03
C GLN A 149 -21.26 22.34 -5.61
N VAL A 150 -20.12 21.65 -5.66
CA VAL A 150 -19.90 20.46 -4.87
C VAL A 150 -19.58 20.98 -3.48
N SER A 151 -20.14 20.36 -2.46
CA SER A 151 -19.75 20.60 -1.08
C SER A 151 -18.23 20.59 -1.00
N LYS A 152 -17.63 21.74 -0.68
CA LYS A 152 -16.19 21.80 -0.41
C LYS A 152 -15.88 20.70 0.60
N ALA A 153 -14.92 19.82 0.29
CA ALA A 153 -14.43 18.88 1.29
C ALA A 153 -14.14 19.65 2.58
N ARG A 154 -14.78 19.21 3.65
CA ARG A 154 -14.69 19.90 4.94
C ARG A 154 -13.48 19.34 5.68
N ASP A 155 -12.70 20.25 6.25
CA ASP A 155 -11.79 19.90 7.31
C ASP A 155 -12.64 19.59 8.55
N PHE A 156 -12.54 18.37 9.03
CA PHE A 156 -13.14 17.96 10.28
C PHE A 156 -12.00 17.59 11.20
N GLN A 157 -11.97 18.12 12.42
CA GLN A 157 -10.92 17.81 13.36
C GLN A 157 -11.51 17.55 14.74
N SER A 158 -11.30 16.34 15.25
CA SER A 158 -11.84 15.95 16.57
C SER A 158 -10.96 16.38 17.75
N TYR A 159 -9.68 16.67 17.51
CA TYR A 159 -8.72 17.12 18.52
C TYR A 159 -7.83 18.24 18.00
N ARG A 160 -7.52 19.25 18.82
CA ARG A 160 -6.53 20.28 18.45
C ARG A 160 -5.17 19.63 18.20
N THR A 161 -4.76 19.55 16.95
CA THR A 161 -3.42 19.15 16.55
C THR A 161 -2.57 20.40 16.41
N ASN A 162 -1.47 20.47 17.18
CA ASN A 162 -0.45 21.48 16.95
C ASN A 162 0.37 21.07 15.71
N VAL A 163 -0.17 21.29 14.52
CA VAL A 163 0.53 21.08 13.23
C VAL A 163 1.53 22.21 12.95
N ARG A 164 1.85 23.07 13.94
CA ARG A 164 2.76 24.22 13.81
C ARG A 164 4.24 23.85 13.71
N GLU A 165 4.60 22.57 13.76
CA GLU A 165 5.98 22.13 13.48
C GLU A 165 6.33 22.41 12.01
N LYS A 166 7.56 22.85 11.75
CA LYS A 166 8.06 23.09 10.39
C LYS A 166 8.10 21.77 9.63
N LYS A 167 7.12 21.54 8.75
CA LYS A 167 7.03 20.32 7.94
C LYS A 167 7.88 20.44 6.67
N SER A 168 8.38 19.31 6.17
CA SER A 168 9.12 19.23 4.91
C SER A 168 8.23 19.63 3.71
N SER A 169 8.87 19.92 2.57
CA SER A 169 8.17 20.18 1.31
C SER A 169 7.34 18.97 0.85
N LYS A 170 7.88 17.75 0.99
CA LYS A 170 7.18 16.50 0.63
C LYS A 170 5.94 16.26 1.47
N PHE A 171 5.98 16.51 2.78
CA PHE A 171 4.81 16.46 3.65
C PHE A 171 3.72 17.40 3.13
N GLY A 172 4.08 18.65 2.82
CA GLY A 172 3.17 19.64 2.28
C GLY A 172 2.58 19.23 0.93
N ALA A 173 3.40 18.65 0.04
CA ALA A 173 2.98 18.15 -1.26
C ALA A 173 1.97 16.99 -1.13
N THR A 174 2.28 15.97 -0.33
CA THR A 174 1.40 14.81 -0.10
C THR A 174 0.10 15.23 0.57
N ARG A 175 0.14 16.10 1.59
CA ARG A 175 -1.06 16.69 2.20
C ARG A 175 -1.91 17.43 1.17
N LYS A 176 -1.30 18.27 0.33
CA LYS A 176 -1.99 19.04 -0.71
C LYS A 176 -2.60 18.13 -1.77
N ARG A 177 -1.92 17.06 -2.16
CA ARG A 177 -2.44 16.03 -3.07
C ARG A 177 -3.73 15.44 -2.50
N VAL A 178 -3.66 14.85 -1.31
CA VAL A 178 -4.80 14.16 -0.66
C VAL A 178 -6.00 15.09 -0.48
N THR A 179 -5.75 16.31 0.02
CA THR A 179 -6.84 17.29 0.22
C THR A 179 -7.42 17.79 -1.11
N SER A 180 -6.63 17.86 -2.18
CA SER A 180 -7.11 18.24 -3.52
C SER A 180 -7.93 17.13 -4.19
N GLU A 181 -7.53 15.86 -4.02
CA GLU A 181 -8.25 14.69 -4.54
C GLU A 181 -9.70 14.64 -4.07
N ILE A 182 -9.93 14.94 -2.79
CA ILE A 182 -11.26 14.84 -2.19
C ILE A 182 -12.05 16.14 -2.26
N LYS A 183 -11.41 17.27 -2.62
CA LYS A 183 -11.99 18.63 -2.53
C LYS A 183 -13.35 18.77 -3.23
N ASN A 184 -13.52 18.05 -4.35
CA ASN A 184 -14.71 18.07 -5.19
C ASN A 184 -15.46 16.74 -5.16
N LEU A 185 -15.19 15.88 -4.17
CA LEU A 185 -15.94 14.65 -3.96
C LEU A 185 -17.01 14.90 -2.91
N LYS A 186 -18.26 14.63 -3.29
CA LYS A 186 -19.40 14.77 -2.39
C LYS A 186 -19.22 13.89 -1.16
N ASP A 187 -19.49 14.44 0.02
CA ASP A 187 -19.47 13.78 1.33
C ASP A 187 -18.08 13.36 1.83
N TRP A 188 -17.01 13.63 1.08
CA TRP A 188 -15.65 13.41 1.55
C TRP A 188 -15.18 14.52 2.50
N TRP A 189 -14.46 14.09 3.52
CA TRP A 189 -13.82 14.93 4.52
C TRP A 189 -12.47 14.33 4.89
N TYR A 190 -11.66 15.09 5.60
CA TYR A 190 -10.40 14.61 6.15
C TYR A 190 -10.22 15.09 7.59
N VAL A 191 -9.43 14.34 8.35
CA VAL A 191 -8.87 14.73 9.64
C VAL A 191 -7.35 14.59 9.57
N GLU A 192 -6.64 15.31 10.44
CA GLU A 192 -5.18 15.26 10.47
C GLU A 192 -4.64 14.89 11.86
N THR A 193 -3.43 14.33 11.88
CA THR A 193 -2.62 14.14 13.08
C THR A 193 -1.22 14.73 12.83
N LYS A 194 -0.25 14.43 13.71
CA LYS A 194 1.13 14.92 13.53
C LYS A 194 1.77 14.32 12.27
N ASN A 195 1.48 13.06 11.97
CA ASN A 195 2.13 12.26 10.94
C ASN A 195 1.16 11.68 9.90
N TYR A 196 -0.16 11.89 10.04
CA TYR A 196 -1.17 11.30 9.16
C TYR A 196 -2.19 12.30 8.62
N VAL A 197 -2.67 12.03 7.40
CA VAL A 197 -3.94 12.54 6.86
C VAL A 197 -4.87 11.35 6.69
N ILE A 198 -6.04 11.42 7.33
CA ILE A 198 -7.08 10.40 7.20
C ILE A 198 -8.22 11.01 6.37
N LYS A 199 -8.43 10.48 5.16
CA LYS A 199 -9.58 10.84 4.30
C LYS A 199 -10.69 9.81 4.41
N SER A 200 -11.94 10.27 4.41
CA SER A 200 -13.09 9.38 4.50
C SER A 200 -14.35 10.04 3.93
N ASN A 201 -15.28 9.20 3.49
CA ASN A 201 -16.66 9.58 3.16
C ASN A 201 -17.69 8.89 4.08
N LEU A 202 -17.25 8.42 5.26
CA LEU A 202 -18.15 7.94 6.30
C LEU A 202 -19.12 9.05 6.72
N THR A 203 -20.39 8.69 6.92
CA THR A 203 -21.39 9.64 7.40
C THR A 203 -21.14 10.01 8.86
N TYR A 204 -21.77 11.09 9.33
CA TYR A 204 -21.69 11.52 10.73
C TYR A 204 -21.99 10.39 11.73
N LYS A 205 -22.92 9.48 11.39
CA LYS A 205 -23.32 8.35 12.24
C LYS A 205 -22.28 7.23 12.32
N ASN A 206 -21.38 7.13 11.34
CA ASN A 206 -20.46 5.99 11.18
C ASN A 206 -18.98 6.41 11.23
N ARG A 207 -18.66 7.69 11.44
CA ARG A 207 -17.28 8.22 11.45
C ARG A 207 -16.43 7.76 12.64
N ASP A 208 -17.02 7.03 13.58
CA ASP A 208 -16.35 6.58 14.80
C ASP A 208 -15.11 5.73 14.51
N LEU A 209 -15.11 4.93 13.43
CA LEU A 209 -13.92 4.18 13.02
C LEU A 209 -12.75 5.13 12.71
N ALA A 210 -12.95 6.11 11.84
CA ALA A 210 -11.93 7.08 11.48
C ALA A 210 -11.47 7.92 12.69
N LEU A 211 -12.37 8.22 13.63
CA LEU A 211 -12.02 8.87 14.89
C LEU A 211 -11.19 7.99 15.82
N LEU A 212 -11.48 6.69 15.90
CA LEU A 212 -10.68 5.73 16.66
C LEU A 212 -9.28 5.60 16.03
N ILE A 213 -9.19 5.48 14.71
CA ILE A 213 -7.92 5.47 13.97
C ILE A 213 -7.13 6.75 14.30
N GLN A 214 -7.77 7.93 14.23
CA GLN A 214 -7.12 9.20 14.54
C GLN A 214 -6.49 9.23 15.95
N LYS A 215 -7.13 8.60 16.94
CA LYS A 215 -6.63 8.53 18.33
C LYS A 215 -5.48 7.54 18.49
N ASP A 216 -5.57 6.41 17.81
CA ASP A 216 -4.72 5.25 18.06
C ASP A 216 -3.45 5.26 17.19
N ILE A 217 -3.53 5.81 15.97
CA ILE A 217 -2.48 5.65 14.96
C ILE A 217 -1.14 6.31 15.35
N GLU A 218 -1.15 7.42 16.09
CA GLU A 218 0.07 8.04 16.59
C GLU A 218 0.69 7.27 17.76
N ILE A 219 -0.13 6.62 18.58
CA ILE A 219 0.35 5.73 19.66
C ILE A 219 1.01 4.50 19.02
N MET A 220 0.37 3.93 18.00
CA MET A 220 0.92 2.81 17.24
C MET A 220 2.21 3.19 16.53
N ARG A 221 2.27 4.35 15.85
CA ARG A 221 3.50 4.85 15.21
C ARG A 221 4.67 4.94 16.18
N LYS A 222 4.42 5.43 17.41
CA LYS A 222 5.44 5.46 18.46
C LYS A 222 5.92 4.05 18.83
N ALA A 223 5.00 3.10 18.96
CA ALA A 223 5.33 1.71 19.24
C ALA A 223 6.13 1.08 18.09
N TYR A 224 5.78 1.34 16.83
CA TYR A 224 6.56 0.88 15.68
C TYR A 224 7.96 1.49 15.66
N THR A 225 8.08 2.79 15.96
CA THR A 225 9.38 3.50 16.00
C THR A 225 10.34 2.93 17.02
N ALA A 226 9.84 2.41 18.14
CA ALA A 226 10.66 1.74 19.14
C ALA A 226 11.32 0.45 18.62
N PHE A 227 10.72 -0.20 17.62
CA PHE A 227 11.23 -1.44 17.01
C PHE A 227 11.99 -1.19 15.72
N PHE A 228 11.57 -0.19 14.94
CA PHE A 228 12.15 0.17 13.66
C PHE A 228 12.41 1.68 13.63
N PRO A 229 13.48 2.16 14.29
CA PRO A 229 13.88 3.55 14.18
C PRO A 229 14.08 3.90 12.69
N PRO A 230 13.52 5.02 12.20
CA PRO A 230 13.61 5.34 10.79
C PRO A 230 15.06 5.70 10.42
N ILE A 231 15.52 5.19 9.28
CA ILE A 231 16.93 5.36 8.85
C ILE A 231 17.27 6.82 8.53
N LYS A 232 16.25 7.60 8.19
CA LYS A 232 16.28 9.04 7.96
C LYS A 232 14.94 9.63 8.40
N GLU A 233 14.87 10.94 8.48
CA GLU A 233 13.60 11.61 8.78
C GLU A 233 12.52 11.19 7.77
N ILE A 234 11.36 10.75 8.27
CA ILE A 234 10.20 10.47 7.43
C ILE A 234 9.60 11.83 7.04
N ASP A 235 9.86 12.22 5.80
CA ASP A 235 9.52 13.53 5.24
C ASP A 235 8.17 13.54 4.50
N GLU A 236 7.45 12.42 4.42
CA GLU A 236 6.09 12.34 3.86
C GLU A 236 5.03 12.20 4.94
N VAL A 237 3.80 12.68 4.65
CA VAL A 237 2.65 12.41 5.51
C VAL A 237 2.03 11.07 5.14
N SER A 238 1.77 10.22 6.14
CA SER A 238 1.12 8.94 5.92
C SER A 238 -0.37 9.11 5.63
N VAL A 239 -0.89 8.43 4.62
CA VAL A 239 -2.27 8.59 4.16
C VAL A 239 -3.11 7.36 4.53
N VAL A 240 -4.27 7.60 5.12
CA VAL A 240 -5.27 6.58 5.45
C VAL A 240 -6.58 6.93 4.75
N ALA A 241 -7.13 6.00 3.97
CA ALA A 241 -8.44 6.13 3.35
C ALA A 241 -9.44 5.16 4.00
N VAL A 242 -10.53 5.69 4.55
CA VAL A 242 -11.60 4.87 5.15
C VAL A 242 -12.89 5.06 4.35
N PHE A 243 -13.29 4.01 3.64
CA PHE A 243 -14.45 4.05 2.75
C PHE A 243 -15.77 3.95 3.52
N LYS A 244 -16.88 4.38 2.90
CA LYS A 244 -18.23 4.29 3.48
C LYS A 244 -18.86 2.91 3.35
N SER A 245 -18.44 2.13 2.37
CA SER A 245 -18.98 0.78 2.12
C SER A 245 -17.92 -0.18 1.57
N ARG A 246 -18.23 -1.48 1.61
CA ARG A 246 -17.39 -2.55 1.08
C ARG A 246 -17.21 -2.43 -0.43
N GLU A 247 -18.27 -2.04 -1.13
CA GLU A 247 -18.31 -1.95 -2.58
C GLU A 247 -17.37 -0.85 -3.08
N GLU A 248 -17.37 0.32 -2.44
CA GLU A 248 -16.43 1.39 -2.79
C GLU A 248 -14.98 1.00 -2.49
N TYR A 249 -14.74 0.30 -1.38
CA TYR A 249 -13.45 -0.26 -1.07
C TYR A 249 -12.97 -1.21 -2.18
N GLN A 250 -13.80 -2.18 -2.57
CA GLN A 250 -13.48 -3.16 -3.62
C GLN A 250 -13.28 -2.51 -5.00
N GLN A 251 -13.98 -1.41 -5.30
CA GLN A 251 -13.74 -0.63 -6.51
C GLN A 251 -12.42 0.12 -6.48
N TYR A 252 -11.89 0.42 -5.29
CA TYR A 252 -10.67 1.20 -5.12
C TYR A 252 -9.39 0.35 -5.16
N ILE A 253 -9.45 -0.89 -4.66
CA ILE A 253 -8.31 -1.81 -4.54
C ILE A 253 -8.21 -2.79 -5.73
N PRO A 254 -7.05 -3.45 -5.94
CA PRO A 254 -6.93 -4.55 -6.90
C PRO A 254 -7.90 -5.71 -6.62
N ALA A 255 -8.46 -6.29 -7.68
CA ALA A 255 -9.49 -7.32 -7.57
C ALA A 255 -9.04 -8.57 -6.79
N ASN A 256 -7.77 -8.97 -6.90
CA ASN A 256 -7.19 -10.11 -6.18
C ASN A 256 -7.07 -9.89 -4.66
N LEU A 257 -7.26 -8.66 -4.18
CA LEU A 257 -7.25 -8.30 -2.76
C LEU A 257 -8.67 -8.08 -2.22
N SER A 258 -9.72 -8.36 -3.00
CA SER A 258 -11.13 -8.09 -2.65
C SER A 258 -11.66 -8.87 -1.44
N TRP A 259 -10.86 -9.77 -0.86
CA TRP A 259 -11.16 -10.52 0.37
C TRP A 259 -10.62 -9.83 1.64
N SER A 260 -9.72 -8.85 1.51
CA SER A 260 -9.05 -8.17 2.64
C SER A 260 -9.95 -7.15 3.34
N GLY A 261 -9.74 -6.91 4.65
CA GLY A 261 -10.43 -5.84 5.39
C GLY A 261 -9.74 -4.47 5.33
N GLY A 262 -8.48 -4.47 4.91
CA GLY A 262 -7.67 -3.30 4.62
C GLY A 262 -6.43 -3.73 3.86
N VAL A 263 -5.78 -2.78 3.19
CA VAL A 263 -4.57 -3.01 2.41
C VAL A 263 -3.69 -1.76 2.47
N TRP A 264 -2.42 -1.93 2.82
CA TRP A 264 -1.36 -0.98 2.49
C TRP A 264 -1.00 -1.09 1.00
N MET A 265 -1.21 -0.02 0.24
CA MET A 265 -0.84 0.05 -1.18
C MET A 265 0.42 0.90 -1.37
N PRO A 266 1.62 0.30 -1.47
CA PRO A 266 2.89 1.04 -1.58
C PRO A 266 2.93 1.94 -2.80
N ASP A 267 2.43 1.49 -3.95
CA ASP A 267 2.42 2.26 -5.21
C ASP A 267 1.60 3.55 -5.12
N ARG A 268 0.51 3.52 -4.35
CA ARG A 268 -0.34 4.71 -4.10
C ARG A 268 0.11 5.49 -2.87
N LYS A 269 0.99 4.91 -2.05
CA LYS A 269 1.38 5.41 -0.74
C LYS A 269 0.16 5.63 0.19
N GLU A 270 -0.87 4.78 0.07
CA GLU A 270 -2.12 4.86 0.85
C GLU A 270 -2.45 3.56 1.56
N LEU A 271 -2.78 3.66 2.84
CA LEU A 271 -3.42 2.60 3.62
C LEU A 271 -4.92 2.72 3.43
N VAL A 272 -5.58 1.66 3.00
CA VAL A 272 -7.01 1.67 2.70
C VAL A 272 -7.77 0.71 3.57
N ILE A 273 -8.89 1.15 4.16
CA ILE A 273 -9.71 0.37 5.07
C ILE A 273 -11.12 0.22 4.53
N SER A 274 -11.60 -1.03 4.52
CA SER A 274 -13.00 -1.36 4.32
C SER A 274 -13.75 -1.14 5.64
N PRO A 275 -14.87 -0.41 5.68
CA PRO A 275 -15.62 -0.21 6.91
C PRO A 275 -16.33 -1.50 7.34
N ASN A 276 -16.35 -1.77 8.64
CA ASN A 276 -17.15 -2.83 9.26
C ASN A 276 -17.02 -4.20 8.58
N TYR A 277 -15.87 -4.57 8.03
CA TYR A 277 -15.67 -5.83 7.31
C TYR A 277 -14.57 -6.68 7.96
N ILE A 278 -14.93 -7.88 8.43
CA ILE A 278 -13.99 -8.83 9.04
C ILE A 278 -14.16 -10.17 8.36
N GLY A 279 -13.40 -10.38 7.29
CA GLY A 279 -13.66 -11.49 6.36
C GLY A 279 -15.13 -11.45 5.93
N ASN A 280 -15.81 -12.60 5.88
CA ASN A 280 -17.15 -12.68 5.31
C ASN A 280 -18.30 -12.12 6.17
N ARG A 281 -18.04 -11.28 7.19
CA ARG A 281 -19.08 -10.70 8.06
C ARG A 281 -18.89 -9.22 8.34
N LYS A 282 -19.99 -8.59 8.78
CA LYS A 282 -19.93 -7.26 9.37
C LYS A 282 -19.33 -7.31 10.78
N GLY A 283 -18.38 -6.43 11.05
CA GLY A 283 -17.72 -6.27 12.36
C GLY A 283 -17.97 -4.91 12.98
N SER A 284 -17.75 -4.79 14.29
CA SER A 284 -17.70 -3.49 14.97
C SER A 284 -16.41 -2.73 14.65
N ASN A 285 -16.41 -1.41 14.86
CA ASN A 285 -15.21 -0.59 14.68
C ASN A 285 -14.02 -1.09 15.50
N ALA A 286 -14.25 -1.57 16.72
CA ALA A 286 -13.18 -2.08 17.59
C ALA A 286 -12.54 -3.35 17.02
N GLU A 287 -13.33 -4.21 16.38
CA GLU A 287 -12.83 -5.42 15.75
C GLU A 287 -12.11 -5.15 14.41
N MET A 288 -12.25 -3.95 13.83
CA MET A 288 -11.49 -3.50 12.64
C MET A 288 -10.08 -2.99 12.99
N LEU A 289 -9.88 -2.50 14.21
CA LEU A 289 -8.61 -1.88 14.62
C LEU A 289 -7.40 -2.80 14.46
N PRO A 290 -7.47 -4.13 14.71
CA PRO A 290 -6.38 -5.05 14.39
C PRO A 290 -5.90 -4.95 12.95
N THR A 291 -6.81 -4.94 11.96
CA THR A 291 -6.45 -4.76 10.55
C THR A 291 -5.81 -3.40 10.32
N VAL A 292 -6.32 -2.33 10.94
CA VAL A 292 -5.67 -1.01 10.83
C VAL A 292 -4.24 -1.04 11.36
N TYR A 293 -4.01 -1.67 12.51
CA TYR A 293 -2.68 -1.75 13.12
C TYR A 293 -1.72 -2.64 12.32
N HIS A 294 -2.24 -3.69 11.70
CA HIS A 294 -1.49 -4.53 10.77
C HIS A 294 -1.01 -3.71 9.58
N GLU A 295 -1.94 -3.08 8.85
CA GLU A 295 -1.59 -2.30 7.65
C GLU A 295 -0.79 -1.03 7.96
N ALA A 296 -1.03 -0.41 9.14
CA ALA A 296 -0.28 0.76 9.56
C ALA A 296 1.17 0.44 9.89
N LEU A 297 1.48 -0.81 10.28
CA LEU A 297 2.86 -1.25 10.38
C LEU A 297 3.51 -1.30 8.99
N HIS A 298 2.87 -1.94 8.01
CA HIS A 298 3.41 -2.02 6.64
C HIS A 298 3.71 -0.62 6.08
N GLN A 299 2.76 0.31 6.25
CA GLN A 299 2.94 1.71 5.88
C GLN A 299 4.11 2.36 6.62
N TYR A 300 4.20 2.19 7.95
CA TYR A 300 5.28 2.78 8.73
C TYR A 300 6.65 2.23 8.31
N LEU A 301 6.76 0.91 8.19
CA LEU A 301 7.99 0.21 7.86
C LEU A 301 8.50 0.61 6.48
N PHE A 302 7.61 0.77 5.49
CA PHE A 302 7.93 1.29 4.17
C PHE A 302 8.65 2.64 4.22
N TYR A 303 8.14 3.60 5.01
CA TYR A 303 8.81 4.89 5.16
C TYR A 303 10.05 4.83 6.06
N ALA A 304 10.01 4.05 7.15
CA ALA A 304 11.11 3.94 8.10
C ALA A 304 12.37 3.33 7.48
N LEU A 305 12.19 2.39 6.55
CA LEU A 305 13.27 1.72 5.81
C LEU A 305 13.62 2.41 4.49
N ASP A 306 13.10 3.61 4.22
CA ASP A 306 13.32 4.31 2.95
C ASP A 306 13.03 3.42 1.73
N TYR A 307 11.81 2.86 1.73
CA TYR A 307 11.24 2.08 0.65
C TYR A 307 11.94 0.73 0.38
N VAL A 308 12.83 0.28 1.29
CA VAL A 308 13.44 -1.04 1.20
C VAL A 308 12.47 -2.13 1.63
N THR A 309 12.31 -3.15 0.80
CA THR A 309 11.56 -4.37 1.13
C THR A 309 12.29 -5.16 2.21
N SER A 310 11.58 -5.56 3.26
CA SER A 310 12.11 -6.44 4.32
C SER A 310 11.74 -7.90 4.06
N PRO A 311 12.38 -8.88 4.72
CA PRO A 311 11.99 -10.29 4.61
C PRO A 311 10.52 -10.49 4.95
N MET A 312 9.80 -11.32 4.20
CA MET A 312 8.34 -11.43 4.34
C MET A 312 7.89 -11.89 5.72
N TRP A 313 8.51 -12.94 6.26
CA TRP A 313 8.21 -13.43 7.60
C TRP A 313 8.45 -12.38 8.68
N PHE A 314 9.46 -11.52 8.48
CA PHE A 314 9.79 -10.45 9.40
C PHE A 314 8.74 -9.35 9.32
N ASN A 315 8.36 -8.94 8.10
CA ASN A 315 7.37 -7.90 7.88
C ASN A 315 6.00 -8.31 8.44
N GLU A 316 5.47 -9.43 7.93
CA GLU A 316 4.16 -9.95 8.31
C GLU A 316 4.13 -10.42 9.77
N GLY A 317 5.20 -11.05 10.24
CA GLY A 317 5.34 -11.47 11.63
C GLY A 317 5.20 -10.31 12.62
N HIS A 318 5.83 -9.17 12.32
CA HIS A 318 5.66 -7.97 13.15
C HIS A 318 4.28 -7.33 12.95
N ALA A 319 3.70 -7.35 11.74
CA ALA A 319 2.36 -6.82 11.51
C ALA A 319 1.34 -7.55 12.38
N MET A 320 1.42 -8.88 12.42
CA MET A 320 0.60 -9.72 13.30
C MET A 320 0.98 -9.62 14.79
N LEU A 321 2.20 -9.23 15.14
CA LEU A 321 2.58 -8.94 16.53
C LEU A 321 1.80 -7.72 17.04
N PHE A 322 1.65 -6.69 16.20
CA PHE A 322 0.97 -5.45 16.55
C PHE A 322 -0.54 -5.47 16.33
N GLU A 323 -1.07 -6.30 15.44
CA GLU A 323 -2.51 -6.36 15.16
C GLU A 323 -3.34 -6.73 16.40
N THR A 324 -2.82 -7.58 17.29
CA THR A 324 -3.53 -8.02 18.50
C THR A 324 -3.19 -7.19 19.74
N CYS A 325 -2.48 -6.09 19.57
CA CYS A 325 -2.10 -5.26 20.70
C CYS A 325 -3.31 -4.58 21.36
N LYS A 326 -3.17 -4.25 22.63
CA LYS A 326 -4.09 -3.35 23.34
C LYS A 326 -3.44 -2.01 23.56
N ILE A 327 -4.19 -0.96 23.25
CA ILE A 327 -3.77 0.42 23.47
C ILE A 327 -4.34 0.90 24.81
N ASP A 328 -3.46 1.34 25.70
CA ASP A 328 -3.81 2.18 26.84
C ASP A 328 -3.74 3.64 26.37
N ARG A 329 -4.88 4.23 26.05
CA ARG A 329 -4.97 5.61 25.53
C ARG A 329 -4.62 6.66 26.58
N THR A 330 -4.81 6.35 27.86
CA THR A 330 -4.51 7.25 28.97
C THR A 330 -3.00 7.37 29.14
N ARG A 331 -2.30 6.22 29.15
CA ARG A 331 -0.84 6.18 29.25
C ARG A 331 -0.13 6.34 27.90
N LYS A 332 -0.87 6.28 26.79
CA LYS A 332 -0.36 6.27 25.41
C LYS A 332 0.67 5.16 25.21
N THR A 333 0.35 3.96 25.69
CA THR A 333 1.21 2.77 25.60
C THR A 333 0.50 1.62 24.90
N VAL A 334 1.30 0.64 24.45
CA VAL A 334 0.84 -0.55 23.74
C VAL A 334 1.23 -1.79 24.51
N VAL A 335 0.33 -2.75 24.62
CA VAL A 335 0.58 -4.07 25.21
C VAL A 335 0.34 -5.13 24.15
N VAL A 336 1.40 -5.81 23.73
CA VAL A 336 1.34 -6.94 22.79
C VAL A 336 0.76 -8.16 23.48
N ARG A 337 -0.14 -8.87 22.78
CA ARG A 337 -0.79 -10.10 23.25
C ARG A 337 -0.54 -11.23 22.28
N GLU A 338 -0.70 -12.46 22.77
CA GLU A 338 -0.71 -13.61 21.87
C GLU A 338 -1.92 -13.53 20.90
N ASN A 339 -1.71 -14.01 19.68
CA ASN A 339 -2.72 -13.98 18.64
C ASN A 339 -3.47 -15.31 18.59
N ALA A 340 -4.69 -15.33 19.14
CA ALA A 340 -5.50 -16.53 19.22
C ALA A 340 -5.84 -17.13 17.83
N GLN A 341 -5.98 -16.31 16.78
CA GLN A 341 -6.23 -16.80 15.43
C GLN A 341 -5.00 -17.55 14.90
N ARG A 342 -3.80 -16.99 15.08
CA ARG A 342 -2.55 -17.63 14.65
C ARG A 342 -2.24 -18.87 15.47
N MET A 343 -2.57 -18.87 16.77
CA MET A 343 -2.46 -20.06 17.62
C MET A 343 -3.29 -21.24 17.10
N ARG A 344 -4.49 -21.01 16.57
CA ARG A 344 -5.33 -22.10 16.01
C ARG A 344 -4.68 -22.82 14.83
N VAL A 345 -3.88 -22.10 14.04
CA VAL A 345 -3.13 -22.68 12.92
C VAL A 345 -1.81 -23.30 13.41
N LEU A 346 -1.14 -22.65 14.37
CA LEU A 346 0.15 -23.07 14.89
C LEU A 346 0.07 -24.37 15.71
N GLU A 347 -0.98 -24.55 16.52
CA GLU A 347 -1.11 -25.71 17.42
C GLU A 347 -1.06 -27.06 16.69
N PRO A 348 -1.83 -27.30 15.61
CA PRO A 348 -1.70 -28.53 14.81
C PRO A 348 -0.31 -28.72 14.19
N LEU A 349 0.36 -27.63 13.78
CA LEU A 349 1.69 -27.71 13.17
C LEU A 349 2.75 -28.15 14.19
N ILE A 350 2.69 -27.63 15.41
CA ILE A 350 3.54 -28.03 16.53
C ILE A 350 3.28 -29.48 16.90
N LYS A 351 2.00 -29.86 17.10
CA LYS A 351 1.62 -31.21 17.53
C LYS A 351 2.10 -32.29 16.56
N ASN A 352 2.08 -31.99 15.27
CA ASN A 352 2.46 -32.93 14.21
C ASN A 352 3.93 -32.78 13.76
N ASN A 353 4.72 -31.93 14.43
CA ASN A 353 6.10 -31.63 14.06
C ASN A 353 6.28 -31.24 12.57
N ARG A 354 5.36 -30.43 12.04
CA ARG A 354 5.31 -29.99 10.63
C ARG A 354 5.86 -28.57 10.42
N LEU A 355 6.73 -28.12 11.32
CA LEU A 355 7.33 -26.80 11.25
C LEU A 355 8.68 -26.87 10.56
N ASN A 356 8.88 -26.01 9.56
CA ASN A 356 10.18 -25.74 8.97
C ASN A 356 10.45 -24.24 9.08
N LEU A 357 11.13 -23.85 10.16
CA LEU A 357 11.36 -22.43 10.47
C LEU A 357 12.32 -21.79 9.46
N GLU A 358 13.35 -22.52 9.03
CA GLU A 358 14.35 -22.05 8.06
C GLU A 358 13.74 -21.77 6.69
N GLU A 359 12.87 -22.67 6.22
CA GLU A 359 12.11 -22.49 4.98
C GLU A 359 11.29 -21.21 5.03
N VAL A 360 10.44 -21.03 6.06
CA VAL A 360 9.61 -19.82 6.21
C VAL A 360 10.45 -18.55 6.28
N MET A 361 11.62 -18.61 6.94
CA MET A 361 12.53 -17.47 7.06
C MET A 361 13.20 -17.08 5.73
N SER A 362 13.18 -17.97 4.73
CA SER A 362 13.86 -17.83 3.44
C SER A 362 12.92 -17.56 2.26
N LEU A 363 11.59 -17.65 2.46
CA LEU A 363 10.61 -17.47 1.37
C LEU A 363 10.69 -16.07 0.75
N SER A 364 10.67 -16.03 -0.59
CA SER A 364 10.42 -14.80 -1.34
C SER A 364 8.97 -14.34 -1.20
N PRO A 365 8.65 -13.07 -1.56
CA PRO A 365 7.27 -12.59 -1.59
C PRO A 365 6.30 -13.52 -2.33
N ASN A 366 6.68 -14.00 -3.52
CA ASN A 366 5.81 -14.86 -4.31
C ASN A 366 5.57 -16.24 -3.65
N GLU A 367 6.59 -16.82 -3.04
CA GLU A 367 6.47 -18.11 -2.35
C GLU A 367 5.69 -17.97 -1.03
N PHE A 368 5.90 -16.86 -0.31
CA PHE A 368 5.20 -16.56 0.93
C PHE A 368 3.69 -16.47 0.73
N TYR A 369 3.26 -15.83 -0.36
CA TYR A 369 1.85 -15.59 -0.67
C TYR A 369 1.17 -16.73 -1.47
N GLN A 370 1.80 -17.90 -1.62
CA GLN A 370 1.14 -19.05 -2.23
C GLN A 370 -0.08 -19.50 -1.41
N GLU A 371 -1.23 -19.63 -2.07
CA GLU A 371 -2.55 -19.83 -1.44
C GLU A 371 -2.57 -21.03 -0.47
N ASP A 372 -2.00 -22.16 -0.88
CA ASP A 372 -1.98 -23.40 -0.08
C ASP A 372 -1.19 -23.29 1.24
N ASN A 373 -0.25 -22.36 1.32
CA ASN A 373 0.64 -22.18 2.48
C ASN A 373 0.43 -20.86 3.22
N LEU A 374 -0.44 -19.98 2.72
CA LEU A 374 -0.56 -18.59 3.20
C LEU A 374 -0.81 -18.51 4.71
N GLU A 375 -1.85 -19.19 5.21
CA GLU A 375 -2.21 -19.18 6.63
C GLU A 375 -1.11 -19.79 7.52
N LYS A 376 -0.42 -20.83 7.04
CA LYS A 376 0.73 -21.45 7.71
C LYS A 376 1.88 -20.45 7.80
N ASN A 377 2.25 -19.82 6.68
CA ASN A 377 3.34 -18.86 6.60
C ASN A 377 3.09 -17.68 7.55
N TYR A 378 1.86 -17.16 7.58
CA TYR A 378 1.45 -16.16 8.57
C TYR A 378 1.59 -16.66 10.01
N ALA A 379 1.02 -17.81 10.35
CA ALA A 379 1.05 -18.32 11.71
C ALA A 379 2.48 -18.57 12.22
N VAL A 380 3.36 -19.13 11.39
CA VAL A 380 4.77 -19.37 11.73
C VAL A 380 5.54 -18.06 11.85
N SER A 381 5.33 -17.10 10.95
CA SER A 381 5.98 -15.79 10.98
C SER A 381 5.64 -14.99 12.24
N TRP A 382 4.36 -14.94 12.61
CA TRP A 382 3.91 -14.35 13.86
C TRP A 382 4.58 -15.03 15.06
N ALA A 383 4.59 -16.36 15.08
CA ALA A 383 5.14 -17.13 16.17
C ALA A 383 6.66 -16.94 16.32
N LEU A 384 7.40 -16.86 15.22
CA LEU A 384 8.83 -16.54 15.20
C LEU A 384 9.11 -15.17 15.78
N VAL A 385 8.41 -14.14 15.28
CA VAL A 385 8.59 -12.77 15.77
C VAL A 385 8.20 -12.66 17.25
N TYR A 386 7.10 -13.28 17.67
CA TYR A 386 6.71 -13.33 19.07
C TYR A 386 7.78 -14.02 19.92
N PHE A 387 8.31 -15.15 19.47
CA PHE A 387 9.38 -15.87 20.17
C PHE A 387 10.63 -14.99 20.33
N PHE A 388 11.16 -14.41 19.25
CA PHE A 388 12.34 -13.56 19.30
C PHE A 388 12.13 -12.33 20.20
N ARG A 389 10.99 -11.65 20.09
CA ARG A 389 10.73 -10.40 20.83
C ARG A 389 10.32 -10.61 22.28
N LYS A 390 9.49 -11.63 22.58
CA LYS A 390 8.88 -11.83 23.91
C LYS A 390 9.50 -12.97 24.71
N ALA A 391 10.14 -13.93 24.05
CA ALA A 391 10.69 -15.12 24.71
C ALA A 391 12.22 -15.22 24.59
N GLY A 392 12.87 -14.45 23.71
CA GLY A 392 14.32 -14.50 23.49
C GLY A 392 15.14 -14.41 24.77
N HIS A 393 14.75 -13.53 25.70
CA HIS A 393 15.40 -13.33 27.01
C HIS A 393 15.43 -14.60 27.90
N LEU A 394 14.57 -15.60 27.62
CA LEU A 394 14.57 -16.87 28.34
C LEU A 394 15.73 -17.78 27.91
N TYR A 395 16.46 -17.41 26.86
CA TYR A 395 17.49 -18.23 26.18
C TYR A 395 18.78 -17.42 25.99
N LYS A 396 19.41 -17.01 27.10
CA LYS A 396 20.52 -16.03 27.15
C LYS A 396 21.70 -16.35 26.22
N ASP A 397 22.02 -17.62 26.03
CA ASP A 397 23.17 -18.06 25.22
C ASP A 397 22.80 -18.38 23.76
N ARG A 398 21.56 -18.08 23.34
CA ARG A 398 21.05 -18.42 22.00
C ARG A 398 20.95 -17.24 21.03
N ASN A 399 21.20 -16.02 21.51
CA ASN A 399 21.17 -14.78 20.70
C ASN A 399 19.80 -14.46 20.04
N TYR A 400 18.73 -15.14 20.44
CA TYR A 400 17.39 -14.99 19.86
C TYR A 400 16.82 -13.57 19.93
N GLU A 401 17.19 -12.79 20.96
CA GLU A 401 16.73 -11.41 21.12
C GLU A 401 17.28 -10.44 20.07
N ASN A 402 18.41 -10.78 19.44
CA ASN A 402 19.13 -9.90 18.51
C ASN A 402 18.87 -10.22 17.04
N VAL A 403 18.28 -11.38 16.71
CA VAL A 403 18.04 -11.82 15.32
C VAL A 403 17.35 -10.73 14.48
N CYS A 404 16.25 -10.20 15.00
CA CYS A 404 15.49 -9.16 14.30
C CYS A 404 16.27 -7.84 14.15
N ASP A 405 17.16 -7.52 15.08
CA ASP A 405 17.95 -6.29 15.05
C ASP A 405 19.12 -6.41 14.06
N VAL A 406 19.73 -7.60 13.97
CA VAL A 406 20.74 -7.91 12.95
C VAL A 406 20.13 -7.85 11.54
N ILE A 407 18.92 -8.41 11.34
CA ILE A 407 18.20 -8.30 10.07
C ILE A 407 17.97 -6.84 9.71
N LEU A 408 17.49 -6.04 10.66
CA LEU A 408 17.26 -4.61 10.43
C LEU A 408 18.56 -3.89 10.05
N GLN A 409 19.65 -4.11 10.78
CA GLN A 409 20.95 -3.49 10.49
C GLN A 409 21.50 -3.89 9.12
N GLU A 410 21.45 -5.17 8.77
CA GLU A 410 21.94 -5.64 7.47
C GLU A 410 21.06 -5.13 6.33
N LEU A 411 19.74 -5.02 6.56
CA LEU A 411 18.82 -4.45 5.58
C LEU A 411 19.13 -2.98 5.29
N ILE A 412 19.42 -2.19 6.33
CA ILE A 412 19.82 -0.78 6.20
C ILE A 412 21.12 -0.66 5.38
N LYS A 413 22.08 -1.55 5.65
CA LYS A 413 23.40 -1.55 5.01
C LYS A 413 23.35 -2.00 3.56
N THR A 414 22.61 -3.05 3.26
CA THR A 414 22.68 -3.75 1.96
C THR A 414 21.52 -3.45 1.05
N ARG A 415 20.39 -2.99 1.61
CA ARG A 415 19.10 -2.87 0.92
C ARG A 415 18.64 -4.18 0.25
N ASP A 416 19.15 -5.32 0.73
CA ASP A 416 18.90 -6.66 0.22
C ASP A 416 18.25 -7.52 1.32
N TRP A 417 16.98 -7.87 1.11
CA TRP A 417 16.21 -8.64 2.07
C TRP A 417 16.70 -10.07 2.23
N GLN A 418 17.19 -10.72 1.16
CA GLN A 418 17.68 -12.09 1.21
C GLN A 418 18.94 -12.14 2.06
N LYS A 419 19.87 -11.23 1.77
CA LYS A 419 21.10 -11.11 2.54
C LYS A 419 20.84 -10.76 4.00
N ALA A 420 19.89 -9.86 4.27
CA ALA A 420 19.49 -9.53 5.63
C ALA A 420 18.92 -10.74 6.38
N ALA A 421 18.02 -11.51 5.76
CA ALA A 421 17.46 -12.73 6.34
C ALA A 421 18.54 -13.78 6.63
N MET A 422 19.42 -14.04 5.65
CA MET A 422 20.55 -14.97 5.81
C MET A 422 21.48 -14.55 6.94
N THR A 423 21.80 -13.25 7.05
CA THR A 423 22.67 -12.72 8.10
C THR A 423 22.02 -12.87 9.47
N GLY A 424 20.71 -12.62 9.59
CA GLY A 424 19.96 -12.89 10.82
C GLY A 424 19.99 -14.37 11.22
N MET A 425 19.72 -15.28 10.28
CA MET A 425 19.75 -16.73 10.52
C MET A 425 21.14 -17.23 10.93
N ALA A 426 22.21 -16.68 10.33
CA ALA A 426 23.58 -17.06 10.65
C ALA A 426 24.00 -16.72 12.09
N THR A 427 23.23 -15.87 12.80
CA THR A 427 23.53 -15.50 14.19
C THR A 427 23.07 -16.52 15.23
N ILE A 428 22.37 -17.57 14.80
CA ILE A 428 21.75 -18.58 15.67
C ILE A 428 21.95 -19.99 15.11
N ASN A 429 21.86 -21.00 15.97
CA ASN A 429 21.84 -22.40 15.54
C ASN A 429 20.40 -22.83 15.23
N MET A 430 20.10 -23.13 13.96
CA MET A 430 18.74 -23.48 13.53
C MET A 430 18.19 -24.76 14.17
N LYS A 431 19.05 -25.73 14.48
CA LYS A 431 18.63 -26.97 15.18
C LYS A 431 18.20 -26.66 16.61
N GLU A 432 18.94 -25.79 17.29
CA GLU A 432 18.60 -25.33 18.63
C GLU A 432 17.34 -24.46 18.63
N LEU A 433 17.20 -23.56 17.65
CA LEU A 433 15.98 -22.77 17.46
C LEU A 433 14.76 -23.68 17.34
N ASN A 434 14.80 -24.69 16.47
CA ASN A 434 13.68 -25.61 16.28
C ASN A 434 13.27 -26.27 17.61
N ASN A 435 14.23 -26.77 18.38
CA ASN A 435 13.96 -27.40 19.68
C ASN A 435 13.40 -26.41 20.72
N ASP A 436 14.05 -25.26 20.85
CA ASP A 436 13.70 -24.23 21.85
C ASP A 436 12.34 -23.59 21.54
N PHE A 437 12.03 -23.41 20.25
CA PHE A 437 10.75 -22.91 19.75
C PHE A 437 9.62 -23.89 20.05
N LEU A 438 9.79 -25.17 19.73
CA LEU A 438 8.81 -26.21 20.05
C LEU A 438 8.60 -26.32 21.58
N ASN A 439 9.68 -26.30 22.36
CA ASN A 439 9.61 -26.33 23.81
C ASN A 439 8.88 -25.10 24.38
N PHE A 440 9.11 -23.91 23.82
CA PHE A 440 8.42 -22.69 24.21
C PHE A 440 6.91 -22.80 23.98
N TRP A 441 6.50 -23.15 22.76
CA TRP A 441 5.07 -23.13 22.41
C TRP A 441 4.26 -24.24 23.08
N THR A 442 4.90 -25.34 23.46
CA THR A 442 4.29 -26.42 24.26
C THR A 442 4.27 -26.13 25.75
N SER A 443 5.07 -25.17 26.24
CA SER A 443 5.17 -24.83 27.65
C SER A 443 4.26 -23.67 28.06
N LYS A 444 3.21 -23.99 28.82
CA LYS A 444 2.31 -22.97 29.40
C LYS A 444 3.06 -21.99 30.33
N SER A 445 4.05 -22.46 31.08
CA SER A 445 4.80 -21.61 32.01
C SER A 445 5.68 -20.62 31.26
N LYS A 446 6.42 -21.06 30.23
CA LYS A 446 7.25 -20.18 29.40
C LYS A 446 6.41 -19.14 28.66
N ARG A 447 5.28 -19.55 28.07
CA ARG A 447 4.34 -18.62 27.43
C ARG A 447 3.77 -17.59 28.40
N ARG A 448 3.45 -17.98 29.64
CA ARG A 448 3.00 -17.04 30.68
C ARG A 448 4.07 -16.02 31.05
N ILE A 449 5.34 -16.43 31.17
CA ILE A 449 6.46 -15.51 31.43
C ILE A 449 6.62 -14.53 30.26
N ALA A 450 6.67 -15.05 29.03
CA ALA A 450 6.78 -14.23 27.82
C ALA A 450 5.60 -13.25 27.69
N ALA A 451 4.37 -13.67 27.97
CA ALA A 451 3.19 -12.81 27.94
C ALA A 451 3.30 -11.61 28.89
N ASN A 452 3.91 -11.80 30.07
CA ASN A 452 4.15 -10.75 31.05
C ASN A 452 5.40 -9.89 30.78
N TYR A 453 6.28 -10.32 29.87
CA TYR A 453 7.46 -9.54 29.49
C TYR A 453 7.06 -8.25 28.78
N GLY A 454 7.38 -7.10 29.37
CA GLY A 454 7.07 -5.79 28.81
C GLY A 454 8.00 -5.47 27.65
N LEU A 455 7.45 -5.21 26.46
CA LEU A 455 8.24 -4.77 25.30
C LEU A 455 8.55 -3.27 25.32
N PHE A 456 7.89 -2.52 26.18
CA PHE A 456 8.01 -1.07 26.26
C PHE A 456 8.32 -0.64 27.69
N ASP A 457 9.21 0.33 27.83
CA ASP A 457 9.42 1.04 29.10
C ASP A 457 8.27 2.02 29.40
N ARG A 458 8.33 2.71 30.54
CA ARG A 458 7.29 3.69 30.93
C ARG A 458 7.20 4.89 29.96
N GLN A 459 8.26 5.17 29.24
CA GLN A 459 8.37 6.23 28.25
C GLN A 459 7.92 5.76 26.86
N GLY A 460 7.61 4.48 26.68
CA GLY A 460 7.20 3.88 25.41
C GLY A 460 8.36 3.58 24.46
N ASN A 461 9.61 3.60 24.92
CA ASN A 461 10.75 3.07 24.18
C ASN A 461 10.79 1.54 24.32
N ARG A 462 11.51 0.85 23.44
CA ARG A 462 11.70 -0.59 23.57
C ARG A 462 12.44 -0.89 24.87
N ALA A 463 11.87 -1.79 25.68
CA ALA A 463 12.53 -2.30 26.87
C ALA A 463 13.79 -3.09 26.44
N LYS A 464 14.92 -2.81 27.08
CA LYS A 464 16.16 -3.57 26.91
C LYS A 464 16.15 -4.81 27.78
#